data_AF-A0A2U8FUC9-F1
#
_entry.id   AF-A0A2U8FUC9-F1
#
_cell.length_a   1.000
_cell.length_b   1.000
_cell.length_c   1.000
_cell.angle_alpha   90.00
_cell.angle_beta   90.00
_cell.angle_gamma   90.00
#
_symmetry.space_group_name_H-M   'P 1'
#
loop_
_entity.id
_entity.type
_entity.pdbx_description
1 polymer ?
#
loop_
_entity_poly.entity_id
_entity_poly.type
_entity_poly.pdbx_seq_one_letter_code
_entity_poly.pdbx_strand_id
1 'polypeptide(L)'
;MTLFGVAVVLAALPFSVDAVTVTAWVAEDGVIEQTSVAVWLCAALYLLWRSRSPRGAAVAFAVVFLTLAVREAGLPPELVPSGKQLLSWRYYLNGDIDLLRRLITGGLMLAVLVSFGACTRAGWRYLLREQGWRHADGQLLVMSAATLVLAQGGEAVVERLLHAAAAGEASPRGLLVALSLEEGLECLGSVYALAAIKAASSWMGVDHPTRVFPVRISRPAVAH
;
A
#
# COMPACT_ATOMS: atom_id res chain seq x y z
N MET A 1 12.78 -9.81 -11.35
CA MET A 1 11.52 -9.99 -12.09
C MET A 1 10.93 -8.61 -12.33
N THR A 2 10.65 -8.22 -13.58
CA THR A 2 10.09 -6.89 -13.92
C THR A 2 8.59 -6.86 -13.64
N LEU A 3 7.99 -5.68 -13.41
CA LEU A 3 6.54 -5.51 -13.24
C LEU A 3 5.75 -6.22 -14.34
N PHE A 4 6.22 -6.07 -15.58
CA PHE A 4 5.67 -6.73 -16.75
C PHE A 4 5.66 -8.26 -16.62
N GLY A 5 6.78 -8.87 -16.20
CA GLY A 5 6.84 -10.31 -16.00
C GLY A 5 5.85 -10.81 -14.94
N VAL A 6 5.66 -10.03 -13.87
CA VAL A 6 4.66 -10.39 -12.84
C VAL A 6 3.24 -10.25 -13.37
N ALA A 7 2.93 -9.16 -14.08
CA ALA A 7 1.61 -8.96 -14.69
C ALA A 7 1.28 -10.07 -15.70
N VAL A 8 2.27 -10.53 -16.48
CA VAL A 8 2.09 -11.68 -17.39
C VAL A 8 1.77 -12.96 -16.62
N VAL A 9 2.46 -13.22 -15.50
CA VAL A 9 2.16 -14.40 -14.66
C VAL A 9 0.76 -14.31 -14.08
N LEU A 10 0.35 -13.16 -13.54
CA LEU A 10 -1.00 -12.94 -13.00
C LEU A 10 -2.07 -13.13 -14.08
N ALA A 11 -1.87 -12.55 -15.27
CA ALA A 11 -2.79 -12.71 -16.41
C ALA A 11 -2.83 -14.15 -16.95
N ALA A 12 -1.78 -14.94 -16.74
CA ALA A 12 -1.71 -16.34 -17.15
C ALA A 12 -2.37 -17.31 -16.14
N LEU A 13 -2.67 -16.87 -14.91
CA LEU A 13 -3.27 -17.72 -13.87
C LEU A 13 -4.57 -18.41 -14.33
N PRO A 14 -5.54 -17.72 -14.96
CA PRO A 14 -6.80 -18.34 -15.40
C PRO A 14 -6.64 -19.35 -16.54
N PHE A 15 -5.46 -19.46 -17.15
CA PHE A 15 -5.14 -20.41 -18.20
C PHE A 15 -4.32 -21.60 -17.69
N SER A 16 -3.70 -21.46 -16.53
CA SER A 16 -2.77 -22.45 -15.96
C SER A 16 -3.34 -23.18 -14.75
N VAL A 17 -4.36 -22.59 -14.12
CA VAL A 17 -5.05 -23.10 -12.93
C VAL A 17 -6.55 -23.18 -13.24
N ASP A 18 -7.27 -24.11 -12.61
CA ASP A 18 -8.71 -24.22 -12.80
C ASP A 18 -9.44 -22.96 -12.30
N ALA A 19 -10.56 -22.64 -12.95
CA ALA A 19 -11.29 -21.40 -12.71
C ALA A 19 -11.84 -21.28 -11.27
N VAL A 20 -12.21 -22.40 -10.64
CA VAL A 20 -12.76 -22.40 -9.27
C VAL A 20 -11.69 -21.98 -8.28
N THR A 21 -10.49 -22.53 -8.40
CA THR A 21 -9.35 -22.18 -7.57
C THR A 21 -8.95 -20.71 -7.74
N VAL A 22 -8.83 -20.24 -8.99
CA VAL A 22 -8.50 -18.82 -9.25
C VAL A 22 -9.56 -17.90 -8.68
N THR A 23 -10.85 -18.21 -8.86
CA THR A 23 -11.97 -17.44 -8.29
C THR A 23 -11.87 -17.37 -6.76
N ALA A 24 -11.55 -18.49 -6.09
CA ALA A 24 -11.39 -18.50 -4.64
C ALA A 24 -10.17 -17.68 -4.17
N TRP A 25 -9.12 -17.58 -4.99
CA TRP A 25 -7.94 -16.78 -4.65
C TRP A 25 -8.14 -15.28 -4.79
N VAL A 26 -8.90 -14.85 -5.81
CA VAL A 26 -9.15 -13.43 -6.16
C VAL A 26 -10.49 -12.89 -5.64
N ALA A 27 -11.21 -13.67 -4.82
CA ALA A 27 -12.43 -13.17 -4.15
C ALA A 27 -12.08 -12.11 -3.09
N GLU A 28 -13.06 -11.31 -2.68
CA GLU A 28 -12.88 -10.25 -1.65
C GLU A 28 -12.37 -10.80 -0.29
N ASP A 29 -12.68 -12.06 0.05
CA ASP A 29 -12.11 -12.72 1.24
C ASP A 29 -11.04 -13.75 0.87
N GLY A 30 -10.51 -13.66 -0.35
CA GLY A 30 -9.59 -14.60 -0.95
C GLY A 30 -8.17 -14.50 -0.37
N VAL A 31 -7.36 -15.52 -0.67
CA VAL A 31 -5.99 -15.60 -0.14
C VAL A 31 -5.11 -14.42 -0.58
N ILE A 32 -5.35 -13.85 -1.77
CA ILE A 32 -4.55 -12.73 -2.29
C ILE A 32 -4.85 -11.45 -1.49
N GLU A 33 -6.12 -11.13 -1.26
CA GLU A 33 -6.53 -9.98 -0.47
C GLU A 33 -6.07 -10.12 0.99
N GLN A 34 -6.30 -11.28 1.62
CA GLN A 34 -5.85 -11.52 3.00
C GLN A 34 -4.31 -11.43 3.15
N THR A 35 -3.58 -11.83 2.11
CA THR A 35 -2.13 -11.65 2.07
C THR A 35 -1.76 -10.18 1.95
N SER A 36 -2.46 -9.40 1.12
CA SER A 36 -2.21 -7.97 0.96
C SER A 36 -2.42 -7.22 2.28
N VAL A 37 -3.50 -7.51 3.00
CA VAL A 37 -3.82 -7.01 4.35
C VAL A 37 -2.68 -7.31 5.31
N ALA A 38 -2.30 -8.58 5.42
CA ALA A 38 -1.25 -9.01 6.34
C ALA A 38 0.07 -8.29 6.06
N VAL A 39 0.43 -8.14 4.78
CA VAL A 39 1.68 -7.48 4.38
C VAL A 39 1.63 -5.97 4.69
N TRP A 40 0.51 -5.29 4.47
CA TRP A 40 0.34 -3.88 4.86
C TRP A 40 0.47 -3.67 6.37
N LEU A 41 -0.17 -4.54 7.16
CA LEU A 41 -0.04 -4.53 8.63
C LEU A 41 1.41 -4.79 9.05
N CYS A 42 2.07 -5.79 8.47
CA CYS A 42 3.48 -6.06 8.72
C CYS A 42 4.37 -4.87 8.35
N ALA A 43 4.11 -4.17 7.24
CA ALA A 43 4.85 -2.99 6.83
C ALA A 43 4.72 -1.84 7.85
N ALA A 44 3.49 -1.57 8.32
CA ALA A 44 3.23 -0.58 9.35
C ALA A 44 3.94 -0.92 10.67
N LEU A 45 3.74 -2.14 11.17
CA LEU A 45 4.34 -2.60 12.43
C LEU A 45 5.86 -2.63 12.36
N TYR A 46 6.42 -3.12 11.25
CA TYR A 46 7.87 -3.17 11.05
C TYR A 46 8.48 -1.76 11.01
N LEU A 47 7.84 -0.81 10.33
CA LEU A 47 8.29 0.58 10.27
C LEU A 47 8.31 1.23 11.66
N LEU A 48 7.23 1.07 12.43
CA LEU A 48 7.11 1.61 13.78
C LEU A 48 8.08 0.94 14.76
N TRP A 49 8.23 -0.38 14.69
CA TRP A 49 9.14 -1.14 15.54
C TRP A 49 10.62 -0.79 15.28
N ARG A 50 11.00 -0.69 14.01
CA ARG A 50 12.38 -0.39 13.61
C ARG A 50 12.77 1.05 13.97
N SER A 51 11.82 1.97 13.94
CA SER A 51 12.04 3.36 14.31
C SER A 51 11.92 3.52 15.83
N ARG A 52 13.02 3.48 16.59
CA ARG A 52 13.03 3.57 18.07
C ARG A 52 12.27 4.78 18.66
N SER A 53 12.07 5.84 17.88
CA SER A 53 11.12 6.91 18.17
C SER A 53 10.50 7.39 16.86
N PRO A 54 9.41 6.76 16.38
CA PRO A 54 8.83 7.09 15.08
C PRO A 54 8.31 8.51 15.10
N ARG A 55 8.86 9.35 14.22
CA ARG A 55 8.48 10.76 14.08
C ARG A 55 8.35 11.12 12.61
N GLY A 56 7.46 12.06 12.32
CA GLY A 56 7.28 12.61 10.97
C GLY A 56 6.90 11.54 9.95
N ALA A 57 7.79 11.29 8.98
CA ALA A 57 7.52 10.42 7.84
C ALA A 57 7.21 8.97 8.25
N ALA A 58 7.91 8.38 9.23
CA ALA A 58 7.64 7.00 9.66
C ALA A 58 6.19 6.81 10.13
N VAL A 59 5.69 7.74 10.96
CA VAL A 59 4.31 7.69 11.45
C VAL A 59 3.34 7.88 10.30
N ALA A 60 3.61 8.84 9.41
CA ALA A 60 2.76 9.09 8.25
C ALA A 60 2.63 7.85 7.34
N PHE A 61 3.75 7.20 7.01
CA PHE A 61 3.73 5.98 6.20
C PHE A 61 3.04 4.83 6.92
N ALA A 62 3.28 4.67 8.22
CA ALA A 62 2.58 3.65 9.01
C ALA A 62 1.06 3.86 9.01
N VAL A 63 0.59 5.11 9.15
CA VAL A 63 -0.84 5.43 9.04
C VAL A 63 -1.36 5.08 7.64
N VAL A 64 -0.66 5.45 6.56
CA VAL A 64 -1.08 5.09 5.20
C VAL A 64 -1.16 3.58 5.00
N PHE A 65 -0.18 2.81 5.47
CA PHE A 65 -0.22 1.35 5.35
C PHE A 65 -1.33 0.73 6.18
N LEU A 66 -1.61 1.25 7.38
CA LEU A 66 -2.78 0.84 8.16
C LEU A 66 -4.08 1.17 7.43
N THR A 67 -4.17 2.33 6.78
CA THR A 67 -5.35 2.69 5.97
C THR A 67 -5.54 1.73 4.80
N LEU A 68 -4.47 1.32 4.12
CA LEU A 68 -4.56 0.35 3.03
C LEU A 68 -4.95 -1.04 3.54
N ALA A 69 -4.41 -1.49 4.68
CA ALA A 69 -4.86 -2.73 5.32
C ALA A 69 -6.36 -2.67 5.68
N VAL A 70 -6.82 -1.53 6.18
CA VAL A 70 -8.22 -1.28 6.55
C VAL A 70 -9.14 -1.14 5.33
N ARG A 71 -8.63 -0.64 4.20
CA ARG A 71 -9.38 -0.56 2.94
C ARG A 71 -9.84 -1.96 2.52
N GLU A 72 -8.92 -2.92 2.55
CA GLU A 72 -9.16 -4.32 2.22
C GLU A 72 -9.96 -5.05 3.32
N ALA A 73 -9.41 -5.13 4.55
CA ALA A 73 -10.04 -5.93 5.62
C ALA A 73 -11.37 -5.35 6.15
N GLY A 74 -11.70 -4.11 5.78
CA GLY A 74 -12.77 -3.35 6.39
C GLY A 74 -12.48 -2.94 7.84
N LEU A 75 -13.48 -2.35 8.46
CA LEU A 75 -13.52 -2.10 9.90
C LEU A 75 -14.76 -2.76 10.47
N PRO A 76 -14.81 -2.97 11.80
CA PRO A 76 -16.04 -3.36 12.46
C PRO A 76 -17.20 -2.43 12.00
N PRO A 77 -18.35 -2.99 11.55
CA PRO A 77 -19.46 -2.21 10.99
C PRO A 77 -19.98 -1.12 11.95
N GLU A 78 -19.76 -1.31 13.25
CA GLU A 78 -20.10 -0.38 14.32
C GLU A 78 -19.30 0.93 14.24
N LEU A 79 -18.07 0.87 13.71
CA LEU A 79 -17.20 2.02 13.49
C LEU A 79 -17.35 2.56 12.07
N VAL A 80 -17.29 1.70 11.06
CA VAL A 80 -17.36 2.07 9.64
C VAL A 80 -17.98 0.91 8.84
N PRO A 81 -19.04 1.15 8.05
CA PRO A 81 -19.75 0.08 7.32
C PRO A 81 -18.94 -0.61 6.21
N SER A 82 -17.90 0.05 5.68
CA SER A 82 -16.95 -0.51 4.69
C SER A 82 -15.75 0.43 4.57
N GLY A 83 -14.53 -0.11 4.49
CA GLY A 83 -13.30 0.68 4.30
C GLY A 83 -13.35 1.57 3.06
N LYS A 84 -13.96 1.07 1.97
CA LYS A 84 -14.21 1.84 0.73
C LYS A 84 -15.20 3.00 0.94
N GLN A 85 -16.16 2.87 1.88
CA GLN A 85 -17.11 3.96 2.18
C GLN A 85 -16.49 5.14 2.93
N LEU A 86 -15.42 4.95 3.71
CA LEU A 86 -14.68 6.07 4.31
C LEU A 86 -14.13 7.04 3.26
N LEU A 87 -13.81 6.52 2.08
CA LEU A 87 -13.24 7.30 0.99
C LEU A 87 -14.34 7.94 0.12
N SER A 88 -15.62 7.68 0.42
CA SER A 88 -16.75 8.16 -0.38
C SER A 88 -17.38 9.41 0.21
N TRP A 89 -17.51 10.45 -0.61
CA TRP A 89 -18.23 11.67 -0.25
C TRP A 89 -19.70 11.40 0.14
N ARG A 90 -20.30 10.37 -0.46
CA ARG A 90 -21.69 9.97 -0.20
C ARG A 90 -21.91 9.58 1.26
N TYR A 91 -20.91 8.96 1.90
CA TYR A 91 -20.98 8.63 3.32
C TYR A 91 -21.10 9.90 4.18
N TYR A 92 -20.25 10.89 3.94
CA TYR A 92 -20.24 12.13 4.74
C TYR A 92 -21.44 13.05 4.48
N LEU A 93 -22.12 12.90 3.35
CA LEU A 93 -23.35 13.63 3.04
C LEU A 93 -24.63 12.93 3.52
N ASN A 94 -24.54 11.69 3.98
CA ASN A 94 -25.72 10.95 4.41
C ASN A 94 -26.26 11.52 5.74
N GLY A 95 -27.50 12.03 5.70
CA GLY A 95 -28.20 12.59 6.85
C GLY A 95 -28.64 11.55 7.89
N ASP A 96 -28.68 10.26 7.53
CA ASP A 96 -29.08 9.17 8.42
C ASP A 96 -27.96 8.74 9.37
N ILE A 97 -26.74 9.24 9.17
CA ILE A 97 -25.58 8.91 10.00
C ILE A 97 -25.46 9.91 11.14
N ASP A 98 -25.40 9.38 12.36
CA ASP A 98 -25.21 10.15 13.58
C ASP A 98 -24.00 11.11 13.49
N LEU A 99 -24.16 12.33 14.04
CA LEU A 99 -23.16 13.38 13.96
C LEU A 99 -21.83 12.96 14.61
N LEU A 100 -21.87 12.28 15.77
CA LEU A 100 -20.65 11.83 16.45
C LEU A 100 -19.90 10.83 15.58
N ARG A 101 -20.60 9.89 14.94
CA ARG A 101 -20.00 8.94 14.00
C ARG A 101 -19.36 9.65 12.81
N ARG A 102 -20.02 10.68 12.25
CA ARG A 102 -19.45 11.51 11.16
C ARG A 102 -18.21 12.29 11.60
N LEU A 103 -18.20 12.82 12.82
CA LEU A 103 -17.04 13.53 13.37
C LEU A 103 -15.85 12.60 13.60
N ILE A 104 -16.08 11.41 14.16
CA ILE A 104 -15.02 10.39 14.37
C ILE A 104 -14.42 9.97 13.02
N THR A 105 -15.27 9.56 12.08
CA THR A 105 -14.81 9.11 10.75
C THR A 105 -14.22 10.24 9.91
N GLY A 106 -14.70 11.47 10.06
CA GLY A 106 -14.10 12.66 9.44
C GLY A 106 -12.72 13.00 10.04
N GLY A 107 -12.57 12.88 11.36
CA GLY A 107 -11.28 13.06 12.03
C GLY A 107 -10.25 12.00 11.63
N LEU A 108 -10.67 10.74 11.51
CA LEU A 108 -9.84 9.66 10.98
C LEU A 108 -9.39 9.98 9.55
N MET A 109 -10.33 10.38 8.67
CA MET A 109 -9.99 10.71 7.28
C MET A 109 -9.07 11.93 7.17
N LEU A 110 -9.25 12.93 8.04
CA LEU A 110 -8.31 14.05 8.11
C LEU A 110 -6.90 13.59 8.50
N ALA A 111 -6.77 12.68 9.46
CA ALA A 111 -5.48 12.11 9.84
C ALA A 111 -4.84 11.32 8.69
N VAL A 112 -5.63 10.58 7.92
CA VAL A 112 -5.20 9.89 6.69
C VAL A 112 -4.70 10.89 5.65
N LEU A 113 -5.46 11.95 5.37
CA LEU A 113 -5.08 12.97 4.37
C LEU A 113 -3.81 13.72 4.76
N VAL A 114 -3.67 14.11 6.02
CA VAL A 114 -2.44 14.74 6.54
C VAL A 114 -1.26 13.79 6.40
N SER A 115 -1.45 12.50 6.74
CA SER A 115 -0.41 11.47 6.61
C SER A 115 -0.03 11.24 5.15
N PHE A 116 -1.00 11.19 4.24
CA PHE A 116 -0.76 11.05 2.81
C PHE A 116 0.03 12.26 2.24
N GLY A 117 -0.33 13.48 2.64
CA GLY A 117 0.42 14.69 2.28
C GLY A 117 1.85 14.68 2.80
N ALA A 118 2.06 14.23 4.04
CA ALA A 118 3.38 14.07 4.63
C ALA A 118 4.22 12.98 3.92
N CYS A 119 3.61 11.84 3.58
CA CYS A 119 4.24 10.77 2.80
C CYS A 119 4.65 11.25 1.41
N THR A 120 3.74 11.94 0.71
CA THR A 120 3.99 12.49 -0.62
C THR A 120 5.14 13.49 -0.59
N ARG A 121 5.14 14.41 0.38
CA ARG A 121 6.23 15.38 0.54
C ARG A 121 7.57 14.69 0.85
N ALA A 122 7.58 13.71 1.76
CA ALA A 122 8.79 12.97 2.13
C ALA A 122 9.32 12.14 0.96
N GLY A 123 8.44 11.38 0.30
CA GLY A 123 8.75 10.58 -0.88
C GLY A 123 9.23 11.43 -2.05
N TRP A 124 8.58 12.56 -2.33
CA TRP A 124 9.01 13.49 -3.37
C TRP A 124 10.41 14.05 -3.10
N ARG A 125 10.67 14.51 -1.87
CA ARG A 125 12.00 15.01 -1.49
C ARG A 125 13.05 13.91 -1.66
N TYR A 126 12.78 12.73 -1.12
CA TYR A 126 13.70 11.60 -1.18
C TYR A 126 13.96 11.16 -2.62
N LEU A 127 12.91 10.87 -3.39
CA LEU A 127 13.03 10.41 -4.77
C LEU A 127 13.73 11.45 -5.65
N LEU A 128 13.28 12.72 -5.64
CA LEU A 128 13.76 13.69 -6.62
C LEU A 128 14.94 14.53 -6.15
N ARG A 129 14.91 15.05 -4.91
CA ARG A 129 15.98 15.94 -4.43
C ARG A 129 17.19 15.15 -3.93
N GLU A 130 16.96 14.04 -3.26
CA GLU A 130 18.01 13.17 -2.73
C GLU A 130 18.40 12.05 -3.73
N GLN A 131 17.79 12.05 -4.93
CA GLN A 131 18.00 11.05 -5.98
C GLN A 131 17.70 9.60 -5.53
N GLY A 132 16.74 9.44 -4.60
CA GLY A 132 16.28 8.16 -4.07
C GLY A 132 15.92 7.13 -5.14
N TRP A 133 15.45 7.57 -6.31
CA TRP A 133 15.12 6.68 -7.44
C TRP A 133 16.31 5.85 -7.96
N ARG A 134 17.55 6.26 -7.63
CA ARG A 134 18.78 5.51 -7.97
C ARG A 134 19.09 4.41 -6.96
N HIS A 135 18.43 4.42 -5.81
CA HIS A 135 18.62 3.45 -4.73
C HIS A 135 17.56 2.35 -4.78
N ALA A 136 17.89 1.17 -4.26
CA ALA A 136 17.01 0.01 -4.29
C ALA A 136 15.69 0.27 -3.53
N ASP A 137 15.74 0.94 -2.37
CA ASP A 137 14.55 1.29 -1.58
C ASP A 137 13.65 2.29 -2.31
N GLY A 138 14.21 3.29 -3.00
CA GLY A 138 13.43 4.21 -3.84
C GLY A 138 12.83 3.56 -5.08
N GLN A 139 13.55 2.64 -5.73
CA GLN A 139 13.00 1.85 -6.82
C GLN A 139 11.81 1.00 -6.36
N LEU A 140 11.93 0.31 -5.21
CA LEU A 140 10.85 -0.48 -4.63
C LEU A 140 9.65 0.39 -4.25
N LEU A 141 9.87 1.60 -3.70
CA LEU A 141 8.79 2.55 -3.42
C LEU A 141 8.05 2.98 -4.70
N VAL A 142 8.79 3.28 -5.77
CA VAL A 142 8.18 3.63 -7.07
C VAL A 142 7.38 2.45 -7.62
N MET A 143 7.91 1.23 -7.52
CA MET A 143 7.21 0.03 -7.97
C MET A 143 5.93 -0.23 -7.17
N SER A 144 5.97 -0.03 -5.85
CA SER A 144 4.78 -0.10 -4.98
C SER A 144 3.71 0.91 -5.40
N ALA A 145 4.10 2.17 -5.64
CA ALA A 145 3.16 3.20 -6.08
C ALA A 145 2.61 2.89 -7.48
N ALA A 146 3.46 2.42 -8.41
CA ALA A 146 3.06 2.09 -9.76
C ALA A 146 2.05 0.93 -9.81
N THR A 147 2.27 -0.13 -9.01
CA THR A 147 1.33 -1.27 -8.97
C THR A 147 -0.02 -0.87 -8.40
N LEU A 148 -0.04 -0.04 -7.35
CA LEU A 148 -1.29 0.49 -6.78
C LEU A 148 -2.06 1.37 -7.78
N VAL A 149 -1.36 2.25 -8.52
CA VAL A 149 -2.00 3.07 -9.56
C VAL A 149 -2.58 2.20 -10.68
N LEU A 150 -1.86 1.15 -11.08
CA LEU A 150 -2.34 0.24 -12.12
C LEU A 150 -3.53 -0.61 -11.64
N ALA A 151 -3.50 -1.09 -10.40
CA ALA A 151 -4.63 -1.81 -9.80
C ALA A 151 -5.87 -0.92 -9.72
N GLN A 152 -5.72 0.30 -9.19
CA GLN A 152 -6.80 1.28 -9.09
C GLN A 152 -7.35 1.70 -10.47
N GLY A 153 -6.50 1.78 -11.49
CA GLY A 153 -6.94 1.99 -12.88
C GLY A 153 -7.66 0.76 -13.47
N GLY A 154 -7.34 -0.44 -12.97
CA GLY A 154 -7.96 -1.70 -13.33
C GLY A 154 -9.36 -1.90 -12.74
N GLU A 155 -9.64 -1.34 -11.55
CA GLU A 155 -10.95 -1.45 -10.88
C GLU A 155 -12.12 -1.05 -11.81
N ALA A 156 -11.98 0.08 -12.51
CA ALA A 156 -13.00 0.53 -13.48
C ALA A 156 -13.17 -0.42 -14.68
N VAL A 157 -12.14 -1.18 -15.04
CA VAL A 157 -12.20 -2.21 -16.09
C VAL A 157 -12.92 -3.45 -15.55
N VAL A 158 -12.60 -3.87 -14.33
CA VAL A 158 -13.25 -5.00 -13.66
C VAL A 158 -14.73 -4.73 -13.46
N GLU A 159 -15.13 -3.54 -12.98
CA GLU A 159 -16.53 -3.15 -12.83
C GLU A 159 -17.30 -3.25 -14.15
N ARG A 160 -16.72 -2.74 -15.25
CA ARG A 160 -17.31 -2.85 -16.60
C ARG A 160 -17.44 -4.30 -17.05
N LEU A 161 -16.43 -5.12 -16.79
CA LEU A 161 -16.45 -6.55 -17.15
C LEU A 161 -17.46 -7.33 -16.31
N LEU A 162 -17.65 -6.98 -15.03
CA LEU A 162 -18.68 -7.56 -14.17
C LEU A 162 -20.07 -7.24 -14.69
N HIS A 163 -20.33 -5.98 -15.07
CA HIS A 163 -21.60 -5.58 -15.67
C HIS A 163 -21.85 -6.30 -17.00
N ALA A 164 -20.86 -6.38 -17.87
CA ALA A 164 -20.96 -7.11 -19.13
C ALA A 164 -21.12 -8.63 -18.91
N ALA A 165 -20.49 -9.22 -17.89
CA ALA A 165 -20.66 -10.62 -17.53
C ALA A 165 -22.07 -10.91 -17.02
N ALA A 166 -22.65 -10.02 -16.21
CA ALA A 166 -24.04 -10.12 -15.75
C ALA A 166 -25.04 -10.04 -16.91
N ALA A 167 -24.71 -9.30 -17.97
CA ALA A 167 -25.50 -9.25 -19.22
C ALA A 167 -25.24 -10.45 -20.16
N GLY A 168 -24.30 -11.34 -19.83
CA GLY A 168 -23.91 -12.48 -20.68
C GLY A 168 -23.01 -12.10 -21.86
N GLU A 169 -22.43 -10.89 -21.86
CA GLU A 169 -21.66 -10.32 -22.97
C GLU A 169 -20.13 -10.46 -22.80
N ALA A 170 -19.66 -10.71 -21.58
CA ALA A 170 -18.22 -10.86 -21.29
C ALA A 170 -17.79 -12.33 -21.14
N SER A 171 -16.57 -12.62 -21.60
CA SER A 171 -15.92 -13.91 -21.36
C SER A 171 -15.62 -14.09 -19.87
N PRO A 172 -16.07 -15.20 -19.23
CA PRO A 172 -15.73 -15.51 -17.84
C PRO A 172 -14.22 -15.54 -17.58
N ARG A 173 -13.44 -15.99 -18.57
CA ARG A 173 -11.97 -15.99 -18.47
C ARG A 173 -11.39 -14.59 -18.51
N GLY A 174 -11.96 -13.69 -19.32
CA GLY A 174 -11.52 -12.29 -19.38
C GLY A 174 -11.74 -11.57 -18.06
N LEU A 175 -12.87 -11.84 -17.39
CA LEU A 175 -13.16 -11.34 -16.05
C LEU A 175 -12.14 -11.86 -15.03
N LEU A 176 -11.84 -13.16 -15.03
CA LEU A 176 -10.84 -13.73 -14.12
C LEU A 176 -9.44 -13.19 -14.35
N VAL A 177 -9.05 -12.88 -15.58
CA VAL A 177 -7.77 -12.21 -15.88
C VAL A 177 -7.74 -10.82 -15.26
N ALA A 178 -8.82 -10.06 -15.41
CA ALA A 178 -8.90 -8.71 -14.89
C ALA A 178 -8.86 -8.69 -13.34
N LEU A 179 -9.63 -9.58 -12.69
CA LEU A 179 -9.60 -9.75 -11.23
C LEU A 179 -8.22 -10.20 -10.73
N SER A 180 -7.59 -11.17 -11.41
CA SER A 180 -6.24 -11.64 -11.04
C SER A 180 -5.18 -10.53 -11.15
N LEU A 181 -5.33 -9.63 -12.13
CA LEU A 181 -4.46 -8.49 -12.30
C LEU A 181 -4.71 -7.42 -11.24
N GLU A 182 -5.96 -7.07 -10.95
CA GLU A 182 -6.33 -6.11 -9.92
C GLU A 182 -5.78 -6.54 -8.56
N GLU A 183 -6.27 -7.67 -8.03
CA GLU A 183 -5.90 -8.20 -6.71
C GLU A 183 -4.41 -8.50 -6.60
N GLY A 184 -3.85 -9.10 -7.65
CA GLY A 184 -2.43 -9.44 -7.69
C GLY A 184 -1.53 -8.20 -7.67
N LEU A 185 -1.89 -7.12 -8.36
CA LEU A 185 -1.12 -5.88 -8.37
C LEU A 185 -1.23 -5.13 -7.03
N GLU A 186 -2.39 -5.14 -6.37
CA GLU A 186 -2.53 -4.58 -5.03
C GLU A 186 -1.66 -5.31 -4.02
N CYS A 187 -1.72 -6.65 -4.02
CA CYS A 187 -0.88 -7.49 -3.18
C CYS A 187 0.62 -7.29 -3.46
N LEU A 188 1.04 -7.13 -4.71
CA LEU A 188 2.44 -6.82 -5.02
C LEU A 188 2.85 -5.43 -4.56
N GLY A 189 1.93 -4.47 -4.60
CA GLY A 189 2.16 -3.13 -4.07
C GLY A 189 2.55 -3.15 -2.60
N SER A 190 1.85 -3.96 -1.79
CA SER A 190 2.17 -4.13 -0.37
C SER A 190 3.53 -4.79 -0.16
N VAL A 191 3.86 -5.82 -0.95
CA VAL A 191 5.15 -6.50 -0.89
C VAL A 191 6.30 -5.55 -1.24
N TYR A 192 6.14 -4.74 -2.28
CA TYR A 192 7.15 -3.74 -2.65
C TYR A 192 7.30 -2.64 -1.59
N ALA A 193 6.21 -2.19 -0.96
CA ALA A 193 6.29 -1.24 0.14
C ALA A 193 7.06 -1.80 1.33
N LEU A 194 6.73 -3.03 1.77
CA LEU A 194 7.46 -3.70 2.85
C LEU A 194 8.95 -3.85 2.51
N ALA A 195 9.25 -4.27 1.28
CA ALA A 195 10.63 -4.40 0.81
C ALA A 195 11.37 -3.04 0.79
N ALA A 196 10.70 -1.97 0.35
CA ALA A 196 11.25 -0.61 0.38
C ALA A 196 11.61 -0.17 1.80
N ILE A 197 10.73 -0.43 2.77
CA ILE A 197 10.99 -0.10 4.19
C ILE A 197 12.14 -0.93 4.75
N LYS A 198 12.20 -2.22 4.42
CA LYS A 198 13.28 -3.10 4.85
C LYS A 198 14.63 -2.61 4.29
N ALA A 199 14.66 -2.19 3.04
CA ALA A 199 15.85 -1.67 2.36
C ALA A 199 16.22 -0.23 2.78
N ALA A 200 15.27 0.55 3.29
CA ALA A 200 15.47 1.95 3.62
C ALA A 200 16.55 2.15 4.70
N SER A 201 17.47 3.07 4.42
CA SER A 201 18.63 3.32 5.28
C SER A 201 18.54 4.61 6.11
N SER A 202 17.70 5.60 5.76
CA SER A 202 17.67 6.86 6.51
C SER A 202 16.48 7.82 6.26
N TRP A 203 15.84 7.80 5.09
CA TRP A 203 14.90 8.87 4.71
C TRP A 203 13.56 8.82 5.47
N MET A 204 13.21 7.66 6.04
CA MET A 204 12.04 7.50 6.92
C MET A 204 12.35 7.83 8.39
N GLY A 205 13.49 8.44 8.72
CA GLY A 205 13.87 8.71 10.11
C GLY A 205 14.24 7.43 10.89
N VAL A 206 14.60 6.37 10.16
CA VAL A 206 15.04 5.12 10.73
C VAL A 206 16.54 5.20 10.98
N ASP A 207 16.93 5.38 12.24
CA ASP A 207 18.34 5.35 12.63
C ASP A 207 18.91 3.93 12.46
N HIS A 208 19.92 3.79 11.61
CA HIS A 208 20.68 2.54 11.54
C HIS A 208 21.47 2.35 12.85
N PRO A 209 21.33 1.21 13.56
CA PRO A 209 22.14 0.93 14.75
C PRO A 209 23.64 0.81 14.46
N THR A 210 24.05 0.79 13.20
CA THR A 210 25.45 0.65 12.75
C THR A 210 26.16 1.96 12.45
N ARG A 211 25.52 3.14 12.59
CA ARG A 211 26.27 4.40 12.67
C ARG A 211 26.89 4.54 14.06
N VAL A 212 27.81 3.63 14.37
CA VAL A 212 28.83 3.87 15.39
C VAL A 212 29.53 5.14 14.94
N PHE A 213 29.38 6.21 15.73
CA PHE A 213 30.09 7.46 15.52
C PHE A 213 31.55 7.14 15.19
N PRO A 214 32.14 7.64 14.09
CA PRO A 214 33.57 7.53 13.91
C PRO A 214 34.18 8.23 15.12
N VAL A 215 34.77 7.45 16.03
CA VAL A 215 35.60 7.98 17.11
C VAL A 215 36.67 8.77 16.40
N ARG A 216 36.56 10.10 16.47
CA ARG A 216 37.54 11.01 15.93
C ARG A 216 38.77 10.84 16.81
N ILE A 217 39.68 9.94 16.43
CA ILE A 217 40.98 9.84 17.07
C ILE A 217 41.72 11.11 16.68
N SER A 218 41.60 12.14 17.51
CA SER A 218 42.43 13.34 17.44
C SER A 218 43.87 12.88 17.59
N ARG A 219 44.65 12.95 16.50
CA ARG A 219 46.11 12.81 16.59
C ARG A 219 46.63 13.94 17.49
N PRO A 220 47.45 13.66 18.50
CA PRO A 220 48.09 14.70 19.28
C PRO A 220 48.95 15.56 18.36
N ALA A 221 48.84 16.88 18.52
CA ALA A 221 49.67 17.84 17.80
C ALA A 221 51.14 17.59 18.17
N VAL A 222 51.96 17.26 17.18
CA VAL A 222 53.41 17.26 17.33
C VAL A 222 53.85 18.71 17.27
N ALA A 223 54.32 19.23 18.39
CA ALA A 223 54.97 20.54 18.45
C ALA A 223 56.36 20.41 17.82
N HIS A 224 56.67 21.30 16.87
CA HIS A 224 58.01 21.57 16.36
C HIS A 224 58.39 23.01 16.72
#